data_AF-A0A8R2FE99-F1
#
_entry.id   AF-A0A8R2FE99-F1
#
_cell.length_a   1.000
_cell.length_b   1.000
_cell.length_c   1.000
_cell.angle_alpha   90.00
_cell.angle_beta   90.00
_cell.angle_gamma   90.00
#
_symmetry.space_group_name_H-M   'P 1'
#
loop_
_entity.id
_entity.type
_entity.pdbx_description
1 polymer ?
#
loop_
_entity_poly.entity_id
_entity_poly.type
_entity_poly.pdbx_seq_one_letter_code
_entity_poly.pdbx_strand_id
1 'polypeptide(L)'
;MIKNKGAVKWDYIENLSLKLGNKLSQAHVMWHQNKMKVKLAAQILSSLTADALLFMKNIHMDEFHNVGETITFSRNIDRLFYFLNSRNPFAKGFKSPIFSSNLEYLESVNIPLVDYLFTLQVKNNIDTISHIYTTSK
;
A
#
# COMPACT_ATOMS: atom_id res chain seq x y z
N MET A 1 7.70 18.15 7.02
CA MET A 1 8.36 16.83 7.21
C MET A 1 7.39 15.89 7.91
N ILE A 2 6.86 14.89 7.18
CA ILE A 2 6.00 13.86 7.76
C ILE A 2 6.90 12.97 8.64
N LYS A 3 6.77 13.09 9.97
CA LYS A 3 7.41 12.15 10.91
C LYS A 3 6.60 10.85 10.87
N ASN A 4 7.05 9.84 10.12
CA ASN A 4 6.53 8.48 10.25
C ASN A 4 6.71 8.04 11.71
N LYS A 5 5.60 7.77 12.42
CA LYS A 5 5.63 7.38 13.85
C LYS A 5 5.16 5.95 14.10
N GLY A 6 4.55 5.28 13.12
CA GLY A 6 4.16 3.87 13.25
C GLY A 6 4.92 2.94 12.30
N ALA A 7 4.61 1.66 12.41
CA ALA A 7 5.16 0.62 11.55
C ALA A 7 4.08 0.05 10.63
N VAL A 8 4.45 -0.24 9.38
CA VAL A 8 3.65 -1.12 8.51
C VAL A 8 3.82 -2.54 9.03
N LYS A 9 2.71 -3.23 9.32
CA LYS A 9 2.76 -4.59 9.88
C LYS A 9 1.89 -5.54 9.07
N TRP A 10 2.45 -6.71 8.78
CA TRP A 10 1.76 -7.77 8.07
C TRP A 10 0.61 -8.37 8.90
N ASP A 11 0.79 -8.46 10.23
CA ASP A 11 -0.19 -9.03 11.17
C ASP A 11 -1.59 -8.43 11.02
N TYR A 12 -1.71 -7.14 10.67
CA TYR A 12 -3.01 -6.50 10.44
C TYR A 12 -3.74 -7.12 9.24
N ILE A 13 -3.02 -7.50 8.19
CA ILE A 13 -3.59 -8.16 7.01
C ILE A 13 -4.01 -9.58 7.35
N GLU A 14 -3.20 -10.30 8.13
CA GLU A 14 -3.51 -11.65 8.58
C GLU A 14 -4.78 -11.66 9.43
N ASN A 15 -4.84 -10.80 10.46
CA ASN A 15 -6.00 -10.67 11.34
C ASN A 15 -7.26 -10.23 10.59
N LEU A 16 -7.13 -9.33 9.61
CA LEU A 16 -8.26 -8.90 8.79
C LEU A 16 -8.86 -10.07 7.99
N SER A 17 -8.01 -10.90 7.38
CA SER A 17 -8.44 -12.03 6.55
C SER A 17 -9.22 -13.08 7.35
N LEU A 18 -8.86 -13.28 8.62
CA LEU A 18 -9.53 -14.22 9.52
C LEU A 18 -10.91 -13.72 9.97
N LYS A 19 -11.12 -12.39 10.03
CA LYS A 19 -12.32 -11.79 10.64
C LYS A 19 -13.41 -11.38 9.66
N LEU A 20 -13.07 -10.98 8.42
CA LEU A 20 -14.07 -10.39 7.51
C LEU A 20 -14.57 -11.29 6.39
N GLY A 21 -14.02 -12.50 6.18
CA GLY A 21 -14.40 -13.34 5.04
C GLY A 21 -14.40 -12.57 3.70
N ASN A 22 -13.55 -11.55 3.61
CA ASN A 22 -13.47 -10.63 2.49
C ASN A 22 -12.83 -11.33 1.28
N LYS A 23 -12.65 -10.61 0.17
CA LYS A 23 -11.98 -11.11 -1.05
C LYS A 23 -10.54 -11.62 -0.83
N LEU A 24 -10.04 -11.54 0.42
CA LEU A 24 -8.76 -12.04 0.91
C LEU A 24 -8.96 -13.46 1.46
N SER A 25 -8.60 -14.46 0.67
CA SER A 25 -8.50 -15.86 1.11
C SER A 25 -7.15 -16.17 1.77
N GLN A 26 -7.04 -17.35 2.39
CA GLN A 26 -5.80 -17.88 2.97
C GLN A 26 -4.60 -17.87 1.99
N ALA A 27 -4.85 -17.96 0.68
CA ALA A 27 -3.81 -17.84 -0.35
C ALA A 27 -3.10 -16.47 -0.36
N HIS A 28 -3.77 -15.42 0.11
CA HIS A 28 -3.21 -14.08 0.26
C HIS A 28 -2.29 -14.00 1.48
N VAL A 29 -2.68 -14.62 2.59
CA VAL A 29 -1.86 -14.72 3.81
C VAL A 29 -0.63 -15.60 3.57
N MET A 30 -0.81 -16.75 2.92
CA MET A 30 0.26 -17.67 2.52
C MET A 30 0.97 -17.20 1.24
N TRP A 31 1.33 -15.91 1.18
CA TRP A 31 1.95 -15.31 0.01
C TRP A 31 3.29 -15.97 -0.34
N HIS A 32 4.02 -16.52 0.63
CA HIS A 32 5.29 -17.24 0.38
C HIS A 32 5.13 -18.38 -0.64
N GLN A 33 3.99 -19.09 -0.59
CA GLN A 33 3.66 -20.17 -1.53
C GLN A 33 3.16 -19.64 -2.88
N ASN A 34 2.82 -18.34 -2.96
CA ASN A 34 2.19 -17.69 -4.10
C ASN A 34 2.93 -16.43 -4.55
N LYS A 35 4.24 -16.32 -4.28
CA LYS A 35 5.03 -15.08 -4.43
C LYS A 35 5.00 -14.45 -5.83
N MET A 36 4.75 -15.23 -6.88
CA MET A 36 4.68 -14.76 -8.26
C MET A 36 3.26 -14.32 -8.68
N LYS A 37 2.23 -14.56 -7.86
CA LYS A 37 0.85 -14.20 -8.20
C LYS A 37 0.59 -12.72 -7.87
N VAL A 38 1.00 -11.84 -8.78
CA VAL A 38 0.81 -10.37 -8.66
C VAL A 38 -0.63 -9.99 -8.34
N LYS A 39 -1.61 -10.74 -8.85
CA LYS A 39 -3.04 -10.55 -8.55
C LYS A 39 -3.32 -10.58 -7.04
N LEU A 40 -2.72 -11.49 -6.28
CA LEU A 40 -2.92 -11.58 -4.83
C LEU A 40 -2.31 -10.37 -4.12
N ALA A 41 -1.09 -9.97 -4.51
CA ALA A 41 -0.44 -8.78 -3.96
C ALA A 41 -1.26 -7.51 -4.22
N ALA A 42 -1.78 -7.35 -5.44
CA ALA A 42 -2.64 -6.22 -5.80
C ALA A 42 -3.95 -6.20 -4.99
N GLN A 43 -4.56 -7.37 -4.72
CA GLN A 43 -5.75 -7.44 -3.87
C GLN A 43 -5.45 -7.08 -2.42
N ILE A 44 -4.34 -7.58 -1.86
CA ILE A 44 -3.91 -7.29 -0.48
C ILE A 44 -3.66 -5.80 -0.27
N LEU A 45 -2.91 -5.18 -1.16
CA LEU A 45 -2.52 -3.77 -1.01
C LEU A 45 -3.55 -2.78 -1.56
N SER A 46 -4.73 -3.25 -1.98
CA SER A 46 -5.75 -2.39 -2.58
C SER A 46 -6.39 -1.39 -1.61
N SER A 47 -6.99 -0.32 -2.15
CA SER A 47 -7.80 0.62 -1.38
C SER A 47 -8.94 -0.06 -0.62
N LEU A 48 -9.54 -1.12 -1.17
CA LEU A 48 -10.61 -1.87 -0.50
C LEU A 48 -10.11 -2.54 0.79
N THR A 49 -8.91 -3.12 0.76
CA THR A 49 -8.29 -3.68 1.97
C THR A 49 -7.99 -2.58 2.98
N ALA A 50 -7.49 -1.43 2.52
CA ALA A 50 -7.24 -0.28 3.38
C ALA A 50 -8.52 0.25 4.05
N ASP A 51 -9.65 0.25 3.34
CA ASP A 51 -10.95 0.65 3.87
C ASP A 51 -11.47 -0.36 4.90
N ALA A 52 -11.25 -1.66 4.67
CA ALA A 52 -11.60 -2.69 5.64
C ALA A 52 -10.75 -2.58 6.94
N LEU A 53 -9.45 -2.27 6.83
CA LEU A 53 -8.60 -1.97 7.99
C LEU A 53 -9.08 -0.72 8.73
N LEU A 54 -9.48 0.32 7.99
CA LEU A 54 -10.02 1.55 8.58
C LEU A 54 -11.33 1.27 9.32
N PHE A 55 -12.21 0.45 8.74
CA PHE A 55 -13.44 0.02 9.40
C PHE A 55 -13.15 -0.68 10.73
N MET A 56 -12.21 -1.63 10.74
CA MET A 56 -11.80 -2.34 11.96
C MET A 56 -11.28 -1.40 13.05
N LYS A 57 -10.49 -0.39 12.66
CA LYS A 57 -10.05 0.66 13.58
C LYS A 57 -11.22 1.48 14.12
N ASN A 58 -12.17 1.83 13.26
CA ASN A 58 -13.31 2.69 13.61
C ASN A 58 -14.33 2.00 14.54
N ILE A 59 -14.44 0.67 14.48
CA ILE A 59 -15.22 -0.11 15.45
C ILE A 59 -14.44 -0.42 16.74
N HIS A 60 -13.27 0.21 16.92
CA HIS A 60 -12.43 0.10 18.11
C HIS A 60 -11.97 -1.33 18.43
N MET A 61 -11.70 -2.17 17.43
CA MET A 61 -11.01 -3.43 17.69
C MET A 61 -9.57 -3.17 18.13
N ASP A 62 -9.21 -3.65 19.32
CA ASP A 62 -7.89 -3.42 19.94
C ASP A 62 -6.72 -3.79 19.02
N GLU A 63 -6.85 -4.90 18.31
CA GLU A 63 -5.86 -5.40 17.35
C GLU A 63 -5.58 -4.42 16.19
N PHE A 64 -6.44 -3.44 15.93
CA PHE A 64 -6.33 -2.50 14.79
C PHE A 64 -6.10 -1.05 15.21
N HIS A 65 -5.93 -0.75 16.51
CA HIS A 65 -5.76 0.63 17.00
C HIS A 65 -4.64 1.40 16.27
N ASN A 66 -3.52 0.74 16.01
CA ASN A 66 -2.31 1.30 15.40
C ASN A 66 -2.15 1.01 13.90
N VAL A 67 -3.21 0.60 13.20
CA VAL A 67 -3.15 0.19 11.78
C VAL A 67 -2.89 1.34 10.78
N GLY A 68 -2.88 2.59 11.26
CA GLY A 68 -2.87 3.80 10.42
C GLY A 68 -1.78 3.81 9.34
N GLU A 69 -0.55 3.43 9.68
CA GLU A 69 0.55 3.42 8.71
C GLU A 69 0.39 2.33 7.64
N THR A 70 -0.21 1.18 8.00
CA THR A 70 -0.51 0.10 7.04
C THR A 70 -1.61 0.53 6.07
N ILE A 71 -2.61 1.28 6.53
CA ILE A 71 -3.64 1.89 5.66
C ILE A 71 -2.99 2.86 4.66
N THR A 72 -2.16 3.78 5.15
CA THR A 72 -1.46 4.77 4.31
C THR A 72 -0.57 4.09 3.28
N PHE A 73 0.22 3.11 3.71
CA PHE A 73 1.09 2.33 2.83
C PHE A 73 0.30 1.64 1.72
N SER A 74 -0.75 0.87 2.06
CA SER A 74 -1.60 0.19 1.07
C SER A 74 -2.20 1.17 0.06
N ARG A 75 -2.77 2.29 0.52
CA ARG A 75 -3.35 3.30 -0.39
C ARG A 75 -2.30 3.93 -1.33
N ASN A 76 -1.10 4.19 -0.84
CA ASN A 76 -0.03 4.75 -1.66
C ASN A 76 0.43 3.76 -2.73
N ILE A 77 0.61 2.49 -2.36
CA ILE A 77 0.97 1.42 -3.31
C ILE A 77 -0.14 1.20 -4.35
N ASP A 78 -1.40 1.14 -3.92
CA ASP A 78 -2.54 0.95 -4.83
C ASP A 78 -2.64 2.07 -5.87
N ARG A 79 -2.46 3.33 -5.46
CA ARG A 79 -2.46 4.48 -6.37
C ARG A 79 -1.32 4.41 -7.39
N LEU A 80 -0.11 4.10 -6.94
CA LEU A 80 1.04 3.89 -7.83
C LEU A 80 0.79 2.73 -8.81
N PHE A 81 0.22 1.62 -8.32
CA PHE A 81 -0.12 0.47 -9.15
C PHE A 81 -1.14 0.85 -10.23
N TYR A 82 -2.18 1.60 -9.88
CA TYR A 82 -3.15 2.11 -10.86
C TYR A 82 -2.54 3.05 -11.90
N PHE A 83 -1.67 3.95 -11.48
CA PHE A 83 -0.98 4.88 -12.38
C PHE A 83 -0.08 4.12 -13.37
N LEU A 84 0.79 3.25 -12.86
CA LEU A 84 1.75 2.47 -13.67
C LEU A 84 1.09 1.41 -14.55
N ASN A 85 -0.13 0.98 -14.22
CA ASN A 85 -0.89 0.00 -14.99
C ASN A 85 -2.12 0.61 -15.68
N SER A 86 -2.12 1.93 -15.92
CA SER A 86 -3.16 2.57 -16.73
C SER A 86 -3.11 2.07 -18.17
N ARG A 87 -4.21 1.46 -18.63
CA ARG A 87 -4.37 0.95 -20.00
C ARG A 87 -5.65 1.41 -20.69
N ASN A 88 -6.54 2.08 -19.95
CA ASN A 88 -7.81 2.51 -20.50
C ASN A 88 -7.65 3.95 -21.05
N PRO A 89 -7.71 4.14 -22.39
CA PRO A 89 -7.56 5.46 -22.99
C PRO A 89 -8.66 6.46 -22.59
N PHE A 90 -9.80 5.96 -22.10
CA PHE A 90 -10.94 6.77 -21.65
C PHE A 90 -11.00 6.93 -20.13
N ALA A 91 -10.00 6.45 -19.39
CA ALA A 91 -9.95 6.65 -17.94
C ALA A 91 -9.78 8.15 -17.60
N LYS A 92 -10.40 8.57 -16.50
CA LYS A 92 -10.38 9.96 -16.00
C LYS A 92 -9.57 10.07 -14.71
N GLY A 93 -9.12 11.29 -14.41
CA GLY A 93 -8.36 11.61 -13.20
C GLY A 93 -6.97 10.95 -13.18
N PHE A 94 -6.49 10.53 -12.01
CA PHE A 94 -5.15 9.96 -11.85
C PHE A 94 -4.92 8.62 -12.58
N LYS A 95 -6.00 7.98 -13.05
CA LYS A 95 -5.95 6.75 -13.86
C LYS A 95 -5.89 7.05 -15.36
N SER A 96 -6.00 8.32 -15.78
CA SER A 96 -5.95 8.71 -17.19
C SER A 96 -4.56 8.44 -17.79
N PRO A 97 -4.47 8.19 -19.10
CA PRO A 97 -3.19 8.14 -19.80
C PRO A 97 -2.42 9.45 -19.66
N ILE A 98 -1.11 9.40 -19.86
CA ILE A 98 -0.25 10.59 -19.80
C ILE A 98 -0.44 11.40 -21.09
N PHE A 99 -0.86 12.65 -20.95
CA PHE A 99 -0.97 13.65 -22.01
C PHE A 99 -0.29 14.94 -21.56
N SER A 100 0.18 15.77 -22.50
CA SER A 100 0.77 17.07 -22.15
C SER A 100 -0.21 17.96 -21.36
N SER A 101 -1.51 17.81 -21.56
CA SER A 101 -2.56 18.58 -20.89
C SER A 101 -2.86 18.14 -19.46
N ASN A 102 -2.48 16.92 -19.04
CA ASN A 102 -2.70 16.43 -17.67
C ASN A 102 -1.40 16.11 -16.92
N LEU A 103 -0.24 16.36 -17.54
CA LEU A 103 1.07 16.01 -16.98
C LEU A 103 1.28 16.64 -15.60
N GLU A 104 1.07 17.96 -15.47
CA GLU A 104 1.26 18.69 -14.21
C GLU A 104 0.38 18.13 -13.08
N TYR A 105 -0.88 17.80 -13.40
CA TYR A 105 -1.78 17.13 -12.45
C TYR A 105 -1.25 15.76 -12.05
N LEU A 106 -0.82 14.94 -13.01
CA LEU A 106 -0.29 13.60 -12.74
C LEU A 106 1.01 13.67 -11.92
N GLU A 107 1.89 14.62 -12.19
CA GLU A 107 3.11 14.87 -11.41
C GLU A 107 2.76 15.27 -9.98
N SER A 108 1.84 16.22 -9.79
CA SER A 108 1.41 16.67 -8.44
C SER A 108 0.86 15.54 -7.56
N VAL A 109 0.27 14.51 -8.19
CA VAL A 109 -0.29 13.34 -7.49
C VAL A 109 0.77 12.26 -7.28
N ASN A 110 1.60 11.95 -8.28
CA ASN A 110 2.46 10.78 -8.26
C ASN A 110 3.85 11.03 -7.66
N ILE A 111 4.43 12.23 -7.82
CA ILE A 111 5.76 12.55 -7.26
C ILE A 111 5.77 12.36 -5.74
N PRO A 112 4.79 12.87 -4.96
CA PRO A 112 4.77 12.65 -3.52
C PRO A 112 4.64 11.18 -3.11
N LEU A 113 3.99 10.35 -3.95
CA LEU A 113 3.86 8.92 -3.70
C LEU A 113 5.19 8.19 -3.93
N VAL A 114 5.95 8.60 -4.95
CA VAL A 114 7.30 8.10 -5.22
C VAL A 114 8.26 8.54 -4.11
N ASP A 115 8.23 9.82 -3.72
CA ASP A 115 9.03 10.34 -2.61
C ASP A 115 8.76 9.57 -1.31
N TYR A 116 7.49 9.27 -1.04
CA TYR A 116 7.10 8.43 0.09
C TYR A 116 7.82 7.07 0.08
N LEU A 117 7.95 6.40 -1.07
CA LEU A 117 8.68 5.12 -1.16
C LEU A 117 10.14 5.26 -0.75
N PHE A 118 10.81 6.36 -1.10
CA PHE A 118 12.19 6.62 -0.69
C PHE A 118 12.33 6.91 0.80
N THR A 119 11.26 7.33 1.48
CA THR A 119 11.26 7.49 2.94
C THR A 119 11.10 6.17 3.70
N LEU A 120 10.73 5.08 3.03
CA LEU A 120 10.48 3.81 3.70
C LEU A 120 11.77 3.21 4.27
N GLN A 121 11.64 2.68 5.47
CA GLN A 121 12.72 2.03 6.20
C GLN A 121 12.28 0.62 6.61
N VAL A 122 13.23 -0.29 6.63
CA VAL A 122 13.04 -1.65 7.11
C VAL A 122 13.86 -1.86 8.38
N LYS A 123 13.25 -2.55 9.35
CA LYS A 123 13.92 -3.01 10.55
C LYS A 123 14.49 -4.39 10.27
N ASN A 124 15.82 -4.52 10.26
CA ASN A 124 16.50 -5.78 9.99
C ASN A 124 16.47 -6.69 11.22
N ASN A 125 16.87 -7.95 11.03
CA ASN A 125 16.91 -8.98 12.08
C ASN A 125 17.85 -8.64 13.27
N ILE A 126 18.69 -7.61 13.14
CA ILE A 126 19.61 -7.11 14.18
C ILE A 126 19.06 -5.82 14.82
N ASP A 127 17.75 -5.58 14.70
CA ASP A 127 17.02 -4.39 15.16
C ASP A 127 17.47 -3.04 14.59
N THR A 128 18.40 -3.04 13.64
CA THR A 128 18.84 -1.84 12.93
C THR A 128 17.80 -1.39 11.91
N ILE A 129 17.47 -0.10 11.91
CA ILE A 129 16.59 0.52 10.92
C ILE A 129 17.45 1.05 9.77
N SER A 130 17.14 0.64 8.55
CA SER A 130 17.84 1.08 7.34
C SER A 130 16.83 1.47 6.25
N HIS A 131 17.18 2.43 5.41
CA HIS A 131 16.34 2.78 4.25
C HIS A 131 16.26 1.60 3.29
N ILE A 132 15.06 1.34 2.76
CA ILE A 132 14.85 0.27 1.77
C ILE A 132 15.67 0.55 0.51
N TYR A 133 15.75 1.82 0.11
CA TYR A 133 16.61 2.26 -0.97
C TYR A 133 17.86 2.91 -0.39
N THR A 134 19.01 2.31 -0.66
CA THR A 134 20.30 2.97 -0.49
C THR A 134 20.77 3.37 -1.89
N THR A 135 20.81 4.68 -2.17
CA THR A 135 21.57 5.17 -3.32
C THR A 135 23.02 4.76 -3.11
N SER A 136 23.45 3.69 -3.78
CA SER A 136 24.88 3.46 -3.97
C SER A 136 25.37 4.63 -4.83
N LYS A 137 26.15 5.51 -4.22
CA LYS A 137 26.98 6.48 -4.94
C LYS A 137 28.15 5.76 -5.58
#